data_AF-A0A7X7SQJ3-F1
#
_entry.id   AF-A0A7X7SQJ3-F1
#
_cell.length_a   1.000
_cell.length_b   1.000
_cell.length_c   1.000
_cell.angle_alpha   90.00
_cell.angle_beta   90.00
_cell.angle_gamma   90.00
#
_symmetry.space_group_name_H-M   'P 1'
#
loop_
_entity.id
_entity.type
_entity.pdbx_description
1 polymer ?
#
loop_
_entity_poly.entity_id
_entity_poly.type
_entity_poly.pdbx_seq_one_letter_code
_entity_poly.pdbx_strand_id
1 'polypeptide(L)'
;EALARALAGADQVFMYQGPSVQWDVSESVAPLGSRAQVATDIDGLVSTLVETARSGDHVLIMSNGGFGGIHEKLLTRLRERADH
;
A
#
# COMPACT_ATOMS: atom_id res chain seq x y z
N GLU A 1 -2.60 -15.76 -7.73
CA GLU A 1 -3.79 -15.54 -8.60
C GLU A 1 -5.03 -14.95 -7.91
N ALA A 2 -5.60 -15.59 -6.88
CA ALA A 2 -6.85 -15.10 -6.27
C ALA A 2 -6.72 -13.67 -5.70
N LEU A 3 -5.58 -13.35 -5.09
CA LEU A 3 -5.28 -12.02 -4.56
C LEU A 3 -5.22 -10.96 -5.67
N ALA A 4 -4.48 -11.21 -6.75
CA ALA A 4 -4.45 -10.32 -7.91
C ALA A 4 -5.84 -10.07 -8.49
N ARG A 5 -6.71 -11.10 -8.57
CA ARG A 5 -8.10 -10.92 -9.03
C ARG A 5 -8.93 -10.05 -8.09
N ALA A 6 -8.80 -10.26 -6.78
CA ALA A 6 -9.52 -9.45 -5.78
C ALA A 6 -9.13 -7.96 -5.85
N LEU A 7 -7.91 -7.66 -6.28
CA LEU A 7 -7.36 -6.30 -6.36
C LEU A 7 -7.44 -5.70 -7.77
N ALA A 8 -8.00 -6.42 -8.74
CA ALA A 8 -7.95 -6.02 -10.15
C ALA A 8 -8.63 -4.67 -10.46
N GLY A 9 -9.57 -4.23 -9.63
CA GLY A 9 -10.28 -2.96 -9.76
C GLY A 9 -9.54 -1.73 -9.23
N ALA A 10 -8.37 -1.90 -8.60
CA ALA A 10 -7.58 -0.77 -8.11
C ALA A 10 -6.64 -0.22 -9.21
N ASP A 11 -6.49 1.10 -9.24
CA ASP A 11 -5.56 1.79 -10.14
C ASP A 11 -4.09 1.57 -9.72
N GLN A 12 -3.85 1.52 -8.41
CA GLN A 12 -2.56 1.23 -7.78
C GLN A 12 -2.77 0.33 -6.56
N VAL A 13 -1.83 -0.59 -6.35
CA VAL A 13 -1.87 -1.58 -5.28
C VAL A 13 -0.53 -1.56 -4.56
N PHE A 14 -0.58 -1.31 -3.26
CA PHE A 14 0.58 -1.24 -2.38
C PHE A 14 0.48 -2.38 -1.36
N MET A 15 1.37 -3.35 -1.49
CA MET A 15 1.42 -4.52 -0.63
C MET A 15 2.56 -4.39 0.37
N TYR A 16 2.33 -4.85 1.60
CA TYR A 16 3.38 -4.98 2.61
C TYR A 16 3.67 -6.46 2.87
N GLN A 17 4.92 -6.86 2.67
CA GLN A 17 5.43 -8.17 3.06
C GLN A 17 6.21 -8.01 4.36
N GLY A 18 5.50 -8.13 5.49
CA GLY A 18 6.11 -8.10 6.82
C GLY A 18 6.91 -9.37 7.13
N PRO A 19 7.72 -9.36 8.20
CA PRO A 19 8.63 -10.47 8.54
C PRO A 19 7.92 -11.79 8.89
N SER A 20 6.64 -11.73 9.26
CA SER A 20 5.82 -12.93 9.53
C SER A 20 5.19 -13.54 8.27
N VAL A 21 5.28 -12.88 7.12
CA VAL A 21 4.74 -13.35 5.85
C VAL A 21 5.76 -14.24 5.16
N GLN A 22 5.48 -15.54 5.12
CA GLN A 22 6.41 -16.57 4.63
C GLN A 22 6.23 -16.93 3.15
N TRP A 23 5.19 -16.40 2.50
CA TRP A 23 4.89 -16.64 1.09
C TRP A 23 5.33 -15.45 0.24
N ASP A 24 5.58 -15.68 -1.05
CA ASP A 24 6.01 -14.63 -1.98
C ASP A 24 4.82 -13.73 -2.36
N VAL A 25 4.80 -12.53 -1.79
CA VAL A 25 3.74 -11.55 -2.07
C VAL A 25 3.83 -11.06 -3.51
N SER A 26 5.05 -10.90 -4.04
CA SER A 26 5.29 -10.41 -5.39
C SER A 26 4.74 -11.37 -6.44
N GLU A 27 4.98 -12.66 -6.27
CA GLU A 27 4.42 -13.69 -7.15
C GLU A 27 2.88 -13.66 -7.14
N SER A 28 2.28 -13.49 -5.95
CA SER A 28 0.82 -13.53 -5.80
C SER A 28 0.07 -12.40 -6.53
N VAL A 29 0.75 -11.24 -6.70
CA VAL A 29 0.22 -10.03 -7.33
C VAL A 29 0.84 -9.74 -8.70
N ALA A 30 1.78 -10.56 -9.18
CA ALA A 30 2.43 -10.40 -10.48
C ALA A 30 1.47 -10.12 -11.66
N PRO A 31 0.26 -10.72 -11.75
CA PRO A 31 -0.70 -10.41 -12.83
C PRO A 31 -1.18 -8.94 -12.88
N LEU A 32 -1.02 -8.17 -11.80
CA LEU A 32 -1.33 -6.75 -11.77
C LEU A 32 -0.26 -5.89 -12.48
N GLY A 33 0.91 -6.46 -12.76
CA GLY A 33 2.02 -5.79 -13.42
C GLY A 33 2.48 -4.55 -12.65
N SER A 34 2.73 -3.46 -13.38
CA SER A 34 3.21 -2.19 -12.81
C SER A 34 2.23 -1.49 -11.87
N ARG A 35 0.98 -1.96 -11.77
CA ARG A 35 0.02 -1.42 -10.80
C ARG A 35 0.29 -1.91 -9.38
N ALA A 36 1.03 -3.00 -9.20
CA ALA A 36 1.33 -3.55 -7.88
C ALA A 36 2.79 -3.29 -7.48
N GLN A 37 2.97 -2.84 -6.25
CA GLN A 37 4.27 -2.65 -5.61
C GLN A 37 4.27 -3.40 -4.30
N VAL A 38 5.37 -4.08 -3.98
CA VAL A 38 5.56 -4.81 -2.73
C VAL A 38 6.69 -4.14 -1.95
N ALA A 39 6.38 -3.67 -0.74
CA ALA A 39 7.34 -3.11 0.18
C ALA A 39 7.54 -4.06 1.37
N THR A 40 8.74 -4.05 1.94
CA THR A 40 9.09 -4.77 3.17
C THR A 40 9.27 -3.82 4.36
N ASP A 41 9.05 -2.53 4.16
CA ASP A 41 9.13 -1.48 5.16
C ASP A 41 7.85 -0.61 5.13
N ILE A 42 7.27 -0.38 6.30
CA ILE A 42 6.01 0.38 6.43
C ILE A 42 6.27 1.87 6.19
N ASP A 43 7.37 2.42 6.68
CA ASP A 43 7.64 3.84 6.53
C ASP A 43 7.95 4.20 5.06
N GLY A 44 8.70 3.36 4.35
CA GLY A 44 8.91 3.46 2.90
C GLY A 44 7.61 3.29 2.10
N LEU A 45 6.72 2.37 2.50
CA LEU A 45 5.39 2.22 1.90
C LEU A 45 4.56 3.49 2.06
N VAL A 46 4.54 4.08 3.26
CA VAL A 46 3.84 5.33 3.54
C VAL A 46 4.42 6.48 2.72
N SER A 47 5.76 6.61 2.63
CA SER A 47 6.39 7.65 1.80
C SER A 47 5.94 7.56 0.35
N THR A 48 6.02 6.34 -0.23
CA THR A 48 5.64 6.10 -1.62
C THR A 48 4.16 6.42 -1.86
N LEU A 49 3.29 6.02 -0.92
CA LEU A 49 1.86 6.29 -1.04
C LEU A 49 1.54 7.78 -0.90
N VAL A 50 2.21 8.50 0.01
CA VAL A 50 2.08 9.96 0.14
C VAL A 50 2.55 10.65 -1.12
N GLU A 51 3.69 10.28 -1.70
CA GLU A 51 4.22 10.86 -2.93
C GLU A 51 3.32 10.63 -4.14
N THR A 52 2.69 9.45 -4.21
CA THR A 52 1.81 9.07 -5.33
C THR A 52 0.41 9.67 -5.21
N ALA A 53 -0.10 9.82 -4.00
CA ALA A 53 -1.48 10.26 -3.75
C ALA A 53 -1.75 11.66 -4.29
N ARG A 54 -2.89 11.82 -4.96
CA ARG A 54 -3.38 13.07 -5.54
C ARG A 54 -4.71 13.48 -4.92
N SER A 55 -5.05 14.76 -5.05
CA SER A 55 -6.39 15.23 -4.68
C SER A 55 -7.44 14.52 -5.53
N GLY A 56 -8.48 13.99 -4.88
CA GLY A 56 -9.52 13.18 -5.52
C GLY A 56 -9.29 11.67 -5.45
N ASP A 57 -8.10 11.21 -5.02
CA ASP A 57 -7.85 9.78 -4.85
C ASP A 57 -8.64 9.20 -3.67
N HIS A 58 -9.06 7.95 -3.82
CA HIS A 58 -9.63 7.15 -2.74
C HIS A 58 -8.62 6.11 -2.26
N VAL A 59 -8.22 6.18 -1.00
CA VAL A 59 -7.28 5.22 -0.40
C VAL A 59 -8.05 4.23 0.48
N LEU A 60 -7.98 2.95 0.13
CA LEU A 60 -8.51 1.84 0.95
C LEU A 60 -7.35 1.11 1.62
N ILE A 61 -7.33 1.10 2.95
CA ILE A 61 -6.36 0.33 3.74
C ILE A 61 -7.03 -0.95 4.21
N MET A 62 -6.43 -2.10 3.89
CA MET A 62 -6.91 -3.42 4.32
C MET A 62 -5.88 -4.08 5.22
N SER A 63 -6.24 -4.37 6.46
CA SER A 63 -5.38 -5.05 7.42
C SER A 63 -6.23 -5.81 8.44
N ASN A 64 -5.73 -6.97 8.87
CA ASN A 64 -6.33 -7.75 9.95
C ASN A 64 -5.88 -7.29 11.35
N GLY A 65 -5.06 -6.24 11.44
CA GLY A 65 -4.53 -5.69 12.70
C GLY A 65 -3.99 -4.26 12.56
N GLY A 66 -3.13 -3.84 13.48
CA GLY A 66 -2.67 -2.45 13.57
C GLY A 66 -1.80 -1.95 12.41
N PHE A 67 -1.24 -2.85 11.58
CA PHE A 67 -0.48 -2.52 10.37
C PHE A 67 0.63 -1.47 10.61
N GLY A 68 1.32 -1.56 11.76
CA GLY A 68 2.35 -0.59 12.17
C GLY A 68 1.88 0.86 12.31
N GLY A 69 0.58 1.10 12.54
CA GLY A 69 0.02 2.45 12.65
C GLY A 69 -0.05 3.19 11.31
N ILE A 70 -0.14 2.47 10.19
CA ILE A 70 -0.15 3.06 8.84
C ILE A 70 -1.22 4.15 8.68
N HIS A 71 -2.36 4.01 9.36
CA HIS A 71 -3.47 4.95 9.29
C HIS A 71 -3.06 6.33 9.83
N GLU A 72 -2.51 6.41 11.05
CA GLU A 72 -2.05 7.68 11.60
C GLU A 72 -0.84 8.22 10.85
N LYS A 73 0.12 7.36 10.49
CA LYS A 73 1.33 7.74 9.74
C LYS A 73 0.96 8.41 8.41
N LEU A 74 0.06 7.78 7.64
CA LEU A 74 -0.38 8.29 6.35
C LEU A 74 -1.10 9.63 6.49
N LEU A 75 -2.09 9.73 7.40
CA LEU A 75 -2.84 10.96 7.58
C LEU A 75 -1.95 12.12 8.05
N THR A 76 -0.97 11.84 8.90
CA THR A 76 0.00 12.84 9.37
C THR A 76 0.83 13.35 8.21
N ARG A 77 1.43 12.46 7.42
CA ARG A 77 2.27 12.83 6.27
C ARG A 77 1.49 13.54 5.16
N LEU A 78 0.24 13.16 4.91
CA LEU A 78 -0.61 13.85 3.93
C LEU A 78 -0.96 15.28 4.38
N ARG A 79 -1.18 15.50 5.68
CA ARG A 79 -1.39 16.85 6.24
C ARG A 79 -0.14 17.70 6.13
N GLU A 80 1.00 17.17 6.57
CA GLU A 80 2.31 17.83 6.45
C GLU A 80 2.58 18.25 5.00
N ARG A 81 2.35 17.35 4.02
CA ARG A 81 2.52 17.66 2.60
C ARG A 81 1.57 18.74 2.08
N ALA A 82 0.36 18.83 2.63
CA ALA A 82 -0.63 19.83 2.19
C ALA A 82 -0.38 21.22 2.79
N ASP A 83 0.30 21.29 3.93
CA ASP A 83 0.66 22.55 4.61
C ASP A 83 1.93 23.21 4.03
N HIS A 84 2.63 22.52 3.13
CA HIS A 84 3.81 22.98 2.38
C HIS A 84 3.46 23.40 0.96
#